data_AF-X1QBJ2-F1
#
_entry.id   AF-X1QBJ2-F1
#
_cell.length_a   1.000
_cell.length_b   1.000
_cell.length_c   1.000
_cell.angle_alpha   90.00
_cell.angle_beta   90.00
_cell.angle_gamma   90.00
#
_symmetry.space_group_name_H-M   'P 1'
#
loop_
_entity.id
_entity.type
_entity.pdbx_description
1 polymer ?
#
loop_
_entity_poly.entity_id
_entity_poly.type
_entity_poly.pdbx_seq_one_letter_code
_entity_poly.pdbx_strand_id
1 'polypeptide(L)'
;RLWAKRIPQPLTFFAFDLKGIEKITKKIKPPFIVKHIKGMHGQGVFRFDSQKQLLDFFRHKNRLGYYLIQEWYPTKYYFRTLVLGNKVLGAMERLSLHCQNRPNIPLAQRSKKAVLSPALKKISLQTAQTLGIELAGLDIMPDKKGQLRVLEINRSPKFKRFTQVTGLNVAEEVIKYIEKK
;
A
#
# COMPACT_ATOMS: atom_id res chain seq x y z
N ARG A 1 -12.33 -5.07 -8.91
CA ARG A 1 -11.52 -6.18 -9.46
C ARG A 1 -10.93 -7.07 -8.36
N LEU A 2 -10.10 -6.54 -7.45
CA LEU A 2 -9.50 -7.35 -6.38
C LEU A 2 -10.53 -7.95 -5.39
N TRP A 3 -11.52 -7.15 -4.97
CA TRP A 3 -12.63 -7.62 -4.13
C TRP A 3 -13.40 -8.81 -4.75
N ALA A 4 -13.67 -8.75 -6.06
CA ALA A 4 -14.36 -9.82 -6.78
C ALA A 4 -13.55 -11.13 -6.82
N LYS A 5 -12.22 -11.05 -6.72
CA LYS A 5 -11.32 -12.21 -6.62
C LYS A 5 -10.96 -12.58 -5.18
N ARG A 6 -11.63 -11.98 -4.19
CA ARG A 6 -11.41 -12.18 -2.74
C ARG A 6 -9.95 -11.98 -2.32
N ILE A 7 -9.23 -11.08 -2.99
CA ILE A 7 -7.85 -10.72 -2.62
C ILE A 7 -7.93 -9.79 -1.40
N PRO A 8 -7.35 -10.16 -0.24
CA PRO A 8 -7.50 -9.39 0.99
C PRO A 8 -6.93 -7.98 0.86
N GLN A 9 -7.71 -7.00 1.30
CA GLN A 9 -7.35 -5.58 1.40
C GLN A 9 -7.94 -5.03 2.70
N PRO A 10 -7.43 -3.90 3.22
CA PRO A 10 -8.16 -3.13 4.21
C PRO A 10 -9.51 -2.69 3.65
N LEU A 11 -10.55 -2.69 4.48
CA LEU A 11 -11.84 -2.17 4.07
C LEU A 11 -11.69 -0.69 3.71
N THR A 12 -12.08 -0.35 2.47
CA THR A 12 -11.81 0.95 1.86
C THR A 12 -13.05 1.44 1.15
N PHE A 13 -13.44 2.67 1.43
CA PHE A 13 -14.58 3.34 0.84
C PHE A 13 -14.13 4.60 0.10
N PHE A 14 -14.88 4.95 -0.94
CA PHE A 14 -14.70 6.19 -1.67
C PHE A 14 -15.68 7.24 -1.13
N ALA A 15 -15.20 8.47 -0.94
CA ALA A 15 -16.00 9.60 -0.51
C ALA A 15 -15.61 10.86 -1.28
N PHE A 16 -16.60 11.71 -1.56
CA PHE A 16 -16.40 13.00 -2.22
C PHE A 16 -17.14 14.16 -1.56
N ASP A 17 -18.02 13.87 -0.60
CA ASP A 17 -18.81 14.84 0.15
C ASP A 17 -18.91 14.45 1.63
N LEU A 18 -19.31 15.41 2.48
CA LEU A 18 -19.41 15.18 3.92
C LEU A 18 -20.46 14.11 4.29
N LYS A 19 -21.59 14.06 3.56
CA LYS A 19 -22.65 13.07 3.77
C LYS A 19 -22.14 11.64 3.54
N GLY A 20 -21.34 11.42 2.50
CA GLY A 20 -20.70 10.14 2.22
C GLY A 20 -19.74 9.73 3.34
N ILE A 21 -18.93 10.67 3.82
CA ILE A 21 -17.99 10.46 4.93
C ILE A 21 -18.75 10.02 6.19
N GLU A 22 -19.82 10.73 6.57
CA GLU A 22 -20.65 10.38 7.73
C GLU A 22 -21.29 8.98 7.62
N LYS A 23 -21.70 8.57 6.42
CA LYS A 23 -22.21 7.21 6.17
C LYS A 23 -21.10 6.17 6.34
N ILE A 24 -19.88 6.47 5.90
CA ILE A 24 -18.73 5.57 6.00
C ILE A 24 -18.29 5.39 7.46
N THR A 25 -18.27 6.46 8.26
CA THR A 25 -17.87 6.37 9.69
C THR A 25 -18.85 5.58 10.55
N LYS A 26 -20.05 5.27 10.03
CA LYS A 26 -20.98 4.31 10.64
C LYS A 26 -20.64 2.86 10.31
N LYS A 27 -19.97 2.60 9.18
CA LYS A 27 -19.60 1.27 8.68
C LYS A 27 -18.25 0.78 9.20
N ILE A 28 -17.28 1.69 9.38
CA ILE A 28 -15.95 1.39 9.91
C ILE A 28 -15.66 2.22 11.15
N LYS A 29 -14.88 1.65 12.08
CA LYS A 29 -14.50 2.29 13.33
C LYS A 29 -13.11 2.94 13.22
N PRO A 30 -12.84 4.00 13.99
CA PRO A 30 -11.50 4.57 14.06
C PRO A 30 -10.49 3.58 14.64
N PRO A 31 -9.18 3.79 14.38
CA PRO A 31 -8.63 4.89 13.58
C PRO A 31 -8.80 4.70 12.07
N PHE A 32 -8.91 5.82 11.35
CA PHE A 32 -9.09 5.89 9.90
C PHE A 32 -7.80 6.31 9.20
N ILE A 33 -7.55 5.74 8.03
CA ILE A 33 -6.62 6.30 7.04
C ILE A 33 -7.41 6.97 5.93
N VAL A 34 -7.14 8.24 5.68
CA VAL A 34 -7.75 9.02 4.60
C VAL A 34 -6.69 9.33 3.56
N LYS A 35 -6.92 8.96 2.32
CA LYS A 35 -6.00 9.19 1.20
C LYS A 35 -6.67 10.06 0.16
N HIS A 36 -6.10 11.21 -0.15
CA HIS A 36 -6.55 12.02 -1.28
C HIS A 36 -6.13 11.34 -2.60
N ILE A 37 -7.05 11.20 -3.55
CA ILE A 37 -6.79 10.45 -4.79
C ILE A 37 -5.76 11.14 -5.69
N LYS A 38 -5.67 12.47 -5.64
CA LYS A 38 -4.65 13.22 -6.41
C LYS A 38 -3.33 13.40 -5.66
N GLY A 39 -3.14 12.79 -4.48
CA GLY A 39 -1.91 12.91 -3.71
C GLY A 39 -0.76 12.11 -4.33
N MET A 40 0.41 12.72 -4.52
CA MET A 40 1.65 12.03 -4.88
C MET A 40 2.57 11.88 -3.66
N HIS A 41 3.37 10.81 -3.63
CA HIS A 41 4.45 10.61 -2.65
C HIS A 41 4.04 10.64 -1.16
N GLY A 42 2.81 10.23 -0.83
CA GLY A 42 2.31 10.21 0.55
C GLY A 42 1.86 11.57 1.08
N GLN A 43 2.01 12.64 0.30
CA GLN A 43 1.36 13.92 0.56
C GLN A 43 -0.14 13.73 0.30
N GLY A 44 -0.96 13.81 1.36
CA GLY A 44 -2.39 13.53 1.29
C GLY A 44 -2.83 12.20 1.92
N VAL A 45 -1.97 11.56 2.72
CA VAL A 45 -2.37 10.44 3.60
C VAL A 45 -2.47 10.95 5.04
N PHE A 46 -3.67 10.90 5.62
CA PHE A 46 -3.96 11.39 6.96
C PHE A 46 -4.45 10.24 7.83
N ARG A 47 -4.14 10.31 9.13
CA ARG A 47 -4.70 9.41 10.15
C ARG A 47 -5.62 10.21 11.06
N PHE A 48 -6.79 9.64 11.37
CA PHE A 48 -7.74 10.19 12.32
C PHE A 48 -8.09 9.15 13.37
N ASP A 49 -7.93 9.50 14.64
CA ASP A 49 -8.16 8.57 15.76
C ASP A 49 -9.61 8.62 16.30
N SER A 50 -10.43 9.54 15.77
CA SER A 50 -11.87 9.58 16.06
C SER A 50 -12.70 10.06 14.87
N GLN A 51 -13.99 9.72 14.88
CA GLN A 51 -14.96 10.24 13.91
C GLN A 51 -15.07 11.76 13.97
N LYS A 52 -14.99 12.34 15.18
CA LYS A 52 -15.02 13.80 15.37
C LYS A 52 -13.87 14.47 14.62
N GLN A 53 -12.63 14.03 14.85
CA GLN A 53 -11.45 14.58 14.18
C GLN A 53 -11.56 14.49 12.65
N LEU A 54 -12.06 13.37 12.13
CA LEU A 54 -12.28 13.17 10.70
C LEU A 54 -13.32 14.14 10.14
N LEU A 55 -14.48 14.26 10.78
CA LEU A 55 -15.56 15.15 10.31
C LEU A 55 -15.14 16.61 10.40
N ASP A 56 -14.49 17.02 11.48
CA ASP A 56 -14.02 18.39 11.66
C ASP A 56 -12.99 18.77 10.59
N PHE A 57 -12.08 17.84 10.23
CA PHE A 57 -11.13 18.04 9.12
C PHE A 57 -11.82 18.40 7.79
N PHE A 58 -12.99 17.81 7.52
CA PHE A 58 -13.74 18.02 6.27
C PHE A 58 -14.78 19.16 6.34
N ARG A 59 -15.18 19.60 7.53
CA ARG A 59 -16.09 20.74 7.73
C ARG A 59 -15.42 22.09 7.49
N HIS A 60 -14.11 22.19 7.70
CA HIS A 60 -13.36 23.41 7.36
C HIS A 60 -13.32 23.58 5.82
N LYS A 61 -13.84 24.73 5.33
CA LYS A 61 -14.02 25.02 3.89
C LYS A 61 -12.70 24.85 3.10
N ASN A 62 -12.81 24.41 1.84
CA ASN A 62 -11.75 24.10 0.85
C ASN A 62 -11.06 22.72 0.92
N ARG A 63 -11.70 21.69 1.48
CA ARG A 63 -11.17 20.31 1.47
C ARG A 63 -12.09 19.28 0.81
N LEU A 64 -13.09 19.75 0.04
CA LEU A 64 -13.92 18.86 -0.77
C LEU A 64 -13.13 18.40 -2.00
N GLY A 65 -13.15 17.09 -2.24
CA GLY A 65 -12.31 16.42 -3.22
C GLY A 65 -12.54 14.92 -3.15
N TYR A 66 -11.75 14.14 -3.89
CA TYR A 66 -11.91 12.70 -3.93
C TYR A 66 -10.99 12.02 -2.92
N TYR A 67 -11.60 11.29 -1.99
CA TYR A 67 -10.88 10.63 -0.90
C TYR A 67 -11.21 9.14 -0.82
N LEU A 68 -10.21 8.37 -0.43
CA LEU A 68 -10.38 7.00 0.04
C LEU A 68 -10.31 7.00 1.56
N ILE A 69 -11.34 6.46 2.21
CA ILE A 69 -11.38 6.25 3.65
C ILE A 69 -11.20 4.77 3.91
N GLN A 70 -10.16 4.43 4.62
CA GLN A 70 -9.66 3.08 4.80
C GLN A 70 -9.55 2.75 6.30
N GLU A 71 -9.85 1.51 6.68
CA GLU A 71 -9.51 0.99 8.00
C GLU A 71 -8.00 1.06 8.26
N TRP A 72 -7.62 1.56 9.42
CA TRP A 72 -6.23 1.49 9.85
C TRP A 72 -5.91 0.15 10.51
N TYR A 73 -4.78 -0.43 10.12
CA TYR A 73 -4.22 -1.61 10.75
C TYR A 73 -2.90 -1.26 11.45
N PRO A 74 -2.77 -1.52 12.76
CA PRO A 74 -1.50 -1.34 13.47
C PRO A 74 -0.50 -2.38 12.99
N THR A 75 0.47 -1.95 12.17
CA THR A 75 1.61 -2.79 11.81
C THR A 75 2.90 -1.99 11.78
N LYS A 76 3.97 -2.55 12.33
CA LYS A 76 5.30 -1.91 12.34
C LYS A 76 5.94 -1.86 10.95
N TYR A 77 5.57 -2.80 10.09
CA TYR A 77 6.18 -2.97 8.78
C TYR A 77 5.17 -3.42 7.72
N TYR A 78 5.55 -3.24 6.47
CA TYR A 78 4.89 -3.81 5.30
C TYR A 78 5.96 -4.32 4.34
N PHE A 79 5.58 -5.28 3.50
CA PHE A 79 6.41 -5.80 2.44
C PHE A 79 6.14 -5.05 1.15
N ARG A 80 7.21 -4.67 0.46
CA ARG A 80 7.18 -4.32 -0.97
C ARG A 80 7.67 -5.52 -1.76
N THR A 81 6.81 -6.07 -2.62
CA THR A 81 7.22 -7.03 -3.65
C THR A 81 7.27 -6.37 -5.00
N LEU A 82 8.04 -6.95 -5.91
CA LEU A 82 8.13 -6.51 -7.29
C LEU A 82 7.81 -7.69 -8.21
N VAL A 83 6.74 -7.56 -8.97
CA VAL A 83 6.28 -8.54 -9.95
C VAL A 83 6.73 -8.09 -11.33
N LEU A 84 7.24 -9.04 -12.12
CA LEU A 84 7.56 -8.87 -13.53
C LEU A 84 7.02 -10.09 -14.30
N GLY A 85 6.03 -9.86 -15.17
CA GLY A 85 5.25 -10.90 -15.83
C GLY A 85 4.63 -11.86 -14.82
N ASN A 86 5.03 -13.14 -14.87
CA ASN A 86 4.55 -14.20 -13.99
C ASN A 86 5.52 -14.53 -12.83
N LYS A 87 6.52 -13.67 -12.57
CA LYS A 87 7.54 -13.88 -11.53
C LYS A 87 7.49 -12.74 -10.50
N VAL A 88 7.61 -13.09 -9.22
CA VAL A 88 7.94 -12.11 -8.17
C VAL A 88 9.45 -12.10 -8.04
N LEU A 89 10.09 -10.97 -8.37
CA LEU A 89 11.55 -10.83 -8.36
C LEU A 89 12.12 -10.93 -6.95
N GLY A 90 11.41 -10.39 -5.95
CA GLY A 90 11.82 -10.46 -4.56
C GLY A 90 10.89 -9.69 -3.62
N ALA A 91 11.33 -9.53 -2.38
CA ALA A 91 10.63 -8.78 -1.35
C ALA A 91 11.60 -7.92 -0.53
N MET A 92 11.10 -6.76 -0.10
CA MET A 92 11.75 -5.84 0.83
C MET A 92 10.75 -5.57 1.97
N GLU A 93 11.18 -5.66 3.22
CA GLU A 93 10.41 -5.17 4.37
C GLU A 93 10.71 -3.68 4.56
N ARG A 94 9.67 -2.89 4.83
CA ARG A 94 9.76 -1.44 5.06
C ARG A 94 9.02 -1.10 6.33
N LEU A 95 9.57 -0.19 7.12
CA LEU A 95 8.84 0.35 8.27
C LEU A 95 7.59 1.10 7.81
N SER A 96 6.50 0.98 8.55
CA SER A 96 5.29 1.76 8.31
C SER A 96 5.52 3.25 8.52
N LEU A 97 4.75 4.11 7.83
CA LEU A 97 4.91 5.57 7.90
C LEU A 97 4.92 6.11 9.34
N HIS A 98 4.02 5.66 10.20
CA HIS A 98 3.97 6.09 11.61
C HIS A 98 5.19 5.64 12.43
N CYS A 99 5.92 4.60 11.99
CA CYS A 99 7.20 4.21 12.59
C CYS A 99 8.37 5.00 11.99
N GLN A 100 8.32 5.33 10.69
CA GLN A 100 9.36 6.11 10.00
C GLN A 100 9.50 7.54 10.54
N ASN A 101 8.42 8.12 11.05
CA ASN A 101 8.41 9.46 11.63
C ASN A 101 9.17 9.55 12.97
N ARG A 102 9.71 8.43 13.48
CA ARG A 102 10.58 8.44 14.66
C ARG A 102 11.98 8.94 14.27
N PRO A 103 12.47 10.05 14.85
CA PRO A 103 13.71 10.70 14.41
C PRO A 103 14.94 9.80 14.57
N ASN A 104 14.92 8.89 15.54
CA ASN A 104 16.09 8.07 15.90
C ASN A 104 16.31 6.85 15.00
N ILE A 105 15.54 6.68 13.91
CA ILE A 105 15.68 5.52 13.00
C ILE A 105 16.39 5.97 11.70
N PRO A 106 17.66 5.56 11.49
CA PRO A 106 18.41 5.87 10.28
C PRO A 106 17.69 5.39 9.02
N LEU A 107 17.77 6.17 7.94
CA LEU A 107 17.17 5.82 6.63
C LEU A 107 17.57 4.42 6.16
N ALA A 108 18.82 4.02 6.40
CA ALA A 108 19.34 2.69 6.07
C ALA A 108 18.55 1.56 6.76
N GLN A 109 18.11 1.78 8.00
CA GLN A 109 17.37 0.81 8.81
C GLN A 109 15.86 0.81 8.55
N ARG A 110 15.35 1.75 7.73
CA ARG A 110 13.91 1.82 7.40
C ARG A 110 13.45 0.74 6.42
N SER A 111 14.39 0.02 5.81
CA SER A 111 14.07 -1.08 4.89
C SER A 111 15.17 -2.14 4.88
N LYS A 112 14.79 -3.41 4.87
CA LYS A 112 15.71 -4.55 4.81
C LYS A 112 15.21 -5.60 3.82
N LYS A 113 16.09 -6.49 3.39
CA LYS A 113 15.71 -7.63 2.54
C LYS A 113 14.71 -8.50 3.31
N ALA A 114 13.65 -8.93 2.63
CA ALA A 114 12.67 -9.82 3.21
C ALA A 114 12.69 -11.17 2.48
N VAL A 115 12.37 -12.23 3.24
CA VAL A 115 12.13 -13.54 2.65
C VAL A 115 10.83 -13.49 1.87
N LEU A 116 10.89 -13.89 0.60
CA LEU A 116 9.70 -14.03 -0.23
C LEU A 116 8.99 -15.34 0.14
N SER A 117 8.11 -15.28 1.14
CA SER A 117 7.34 -16.45 1.57
C SER A 117 6.37 -16.93 0.47
N PRO A 118 5.95 -18.21 0.48
CA PRO A 118 4.96 -18.72 -0.47
C PRO A 118 3.65 -17.92 -0.47
N ALA A 119 3.18 -17.51 0.71
CA ALA A 119 1.99 -16.68 0.86
C ALA A 119 2.17 -15.29 0.23
N LEU A 120 3.32 -14.65 0.46
CA LEU A 120 3.64 -13.33 -0.10
C LEU A 120 3.79 -13.39 -1.63
N LYS A 121 4.43 -14.45 -2.15
CA LYS A 121 4.53 -14.70 -3.60
C LYS A 121 3.16 -14.89 -4.22
N LYS A 122 2.31 -15.74 -3.62
CA LYS A 122 0.96 -16.07 -4.11
C LYS A 122 0.08 -14.82 -4.21
N ILE A 123 -0.06 -14.05 -3.13
CA ILE A 123 -0.90 -12.84 -3.14
C ILE A 123 -0.36 -11.79 -4.11
N SER A 124 0.97 -11.70 -4.26
CA SER A 124 1.59 -10.75 -5.20
C SER A 124 1.27 -11.08 -6.65
N LEU A 125 1.51 -12.32 -7.07
CA LEU A 125 1.21 -12.78 -8.44
C LEU A 125 -0.28 -12.68 -8.75
N GLN A 126 -1.12 -13.18 -7.84
CA GLN A 126 -2.58 -13.16 -8.02
C GLN A 126 -3.09 -11.72 -8.19
N THR A 127 -2.53 -10.76 -7.44
CA THR A 127 -2.90 -9.35 -7.54
C THR A 127 -2.51 -8.76 -8.89
N ALA A 128 -1.26 -8.97 -9.34
CA ALA A 128 -0.78 -8.46 -10.61
C ALA A 128 -1.57 -9.04 -11.80
N GLN A 129 -1.78 -10.37 -11.81
CA GLN A 129 -2.56 -11.07 -12.83
C GLN A 129 -4.03 -10.61 -12.87
N THR A 130 -4.67 -10.47 -11.70
CA THR A 130 -6.07 -9.98 -11.61
C THR A 130 -6.24 -8.58 -12.22
N LEU A 131 -5.18 -7.78 -12.23
CA LEU A 131 -5.19 -6.42 -12.75
C LEU A 131 -4.60 -6.30 -14.15
N GLY A 132 -4.03 -7.37 -14.71
CA GLY A 132 -3.34 -7.35 -16.00
C GLY A 132 -2.10 -6.44 -16.00
N ILE A 133 -1.36 -6.39 -14.89
CA ILE A 133 -0.16 -5.54 -14.77
C ILE A 133 1.07 -6.45 -14.86
N GLU A 134 1.93 -6.20 -15.84
CA GLU A 134 3.16 -6.99 -16.04
C GLU A 134 4.28 -6.56 -15.09
N LEU A 135 4.49 -5.26 -14.88
CA LEU A 135 5.44 -4.73 -13.91
C LEU A 135 4.69 -4.04 -12.76
N ALA A 136 4.71 -4.63 -11.57
CA ALA A 136 3.97 -4.11 -10.42
C ALA A 136 4.83 -4.08 -9.15
N GLY A 137 4.82 -2.94 -8.45
CA GLY A 137 5.27 -2.86 -7.07
C GLY A 137 4.09 -2.95 -6.11
N LEU A 138 4.03 -3.99 -5.29
CA LEU A 138 2.90 -4.22 -4.39
C LEU A 138 3.33 -3.94 -2.95
N ASP A 139 2.62 -3.04 -2.26
CA ASP A 139 2.74 -2.93 -0.80
C ASP A 139 1.71 -3.83 -0.13
N ILE A 140 2.19 -4.70 0.75
CA ILE A 140 1.42 -5.75 1.40
C ILE A 140 1.75 -5.71 2.89
N MET A 141 0.76 -5.52 3.76
CA MET A 141 0.97 -5.62 5.21
C MET A 141 0.46 -6.94 5.77
N PRO A 142 1.10 -7.47 6.82
CA PRO A 142 0.45 -8.40 7.73
C PRO A 142 -0.52 -7.66 8.67
N ASP A 143 -1.66 -8.26 8.98
CA ASP A 143 -2.46 -7.87 10.13
C ASP A 143 -1.97 -8.53 11.43
N LYS A 144 -2.66 -8.27 12.55
CA LYS A 144 -2.30 -8.82 13.87
C LYS A 144 -2.27 -10.35 13.92
N LYS A 145 -2.99 -11.04 13.01
CA LYS A 145 -3.03 -12.50 12.90
C LYS A 145 -2.07 -13.03 11.83
N GLY A 146 -1.24 -12.16 11.25
CA GLY A 146 -0.30 -12.50 10.18
C GLY A 146 -0.95 -12.63 8.80
N GLN A 147 -2.24 -12.31 8.64
CA GLN A 147 -2.88 -12.39 7.33
C GLN A 147 -2.42 -11.23 6.45
N LEU A 148 -2.04 -11.53 5.21
CA LEU A 148 -1.51 -10.57 4.27
C LEU A 148 -2.64 -9.79 3.58
N ARG A 149 -2.52 -8.46 3.53
CA ARG A 149 -3.46 -7.55 2.88
C ARG A 149 -2.73 -6.62 1.93
N VAL A 150 -3.23 -6.49 0.70
CA VAL A 150 -2.71 -5.55 -0.29
C VAL A 150 -3.12 -4.14 0.07
N LEU A 151 -2.15 -3.24 0.17
CA LEU A 151 -2.33 -1.84 0.53
C LEU A 151 -2.31 -0.90 -0.65
N GLU A 152 -1.38 -1.14 -1.55
CA GLU A 152 -1.11 -0.27 -2.68
C GLU A 152 -0.51 -1.07 -3.82
N ILE A 153 -0.88 -0.69 -5.04
CA ILE A 153 -0.37 -1.27 -6.27
C ILE A 153 0.22 -0.15 -7.10
N ASN A 154 1.53 -0.20 -7.30
CA ASN A 154 2.28 0.75 -8.12
C ASN A 154 2.51 0.14 -9.50
N ARG A 155 1.86 0.72 -10.52
CA ARG A 155 2.00 0.32 -11.95
C ARG A 155 3.30 0.78 -12.60
N SER A 156 3.96 1.77 -12.00
CA SER A 156 5.29 2.25 -12.40
C SER A 156 6.20 2.31 -11.17
N PRO A 157 6.58 1.14 -10.61
CA PRO A 157 7.27 1.09 -9.34
C PRO A 157 8.69 1.65 -9.44
N LYS A 158 9.04 2.57 -8.55
CA LYS A 158 10.44 2.94 -8.34
C LYS A 158 11.17 1.78 -7.66
N PHE A 159 12.23 1.26 -8.28
CA PHE A 159 12.97 0.09 -7.78
C PHE A 159 14.39 0.37 -7.31
N LYS A 160 14.89 1.63 -7.35
CA LYS A 160 16.25 1.98 -6.89
C LYS A 160 16.57 1.45 -5.49
N ARG A 161 15.71 1.76 -4.50
CA ARG A 161 15.88 1.28 -3.12
C ARG A 161 15.69 -0.24 -3.01
N PHE A 162 14.79 -0.81 -3.80
CA PHE A 162 14.55 -2.24 -3.84
C PHE A 162 15.80 -3.00 -4.32
N THR A 163 16.45 -2.55 -5.38
CA THR A 163 17.72 -3.09 -5.89
C THR A 163 18.83 -2.99 -4.84
N GLN A 164 19.00 -1.81 -4.21
CA GLN A 164 20.00 -1.63 -3.15
C GLN A 164 19.82 -2.59 -1.98
N VAL A 165 18.57 -2.85 -1.58
CA VAL A 165 18.25 -3.69 -0.41
C VAL A 165 18.32 -5.18 -0.74
N THR A 166 17.91 -5.59 -1.95
CA THR A 166 17.79 -7.00 -2.31
C THR A 166 19.04 -7.56 -3.00
N GLY A 167 19.85 -6.69 -3.60
CA GLY A 167 20.96 -7.04 -4.50
C GLY A 167 20.51 -7.38 -5.93
N LEU A 168 19.23 -7.24 -6.26
CA LEU A 168 18.68 -7.64 -7.56
C LEU A 168 18.84 -6.53 -8.61
N ASN A 169 19.40 -6.87 -9.76
CA ASN A 169 19.42 -6.00 -10.93
C ASN A 169 18.05 -5.99 -11.64
N VAL A 170 17.12 -5.18 -11.11
CA VAL A 170 15.75 -5.12 -11.62
C VAL A 170 15.70 -4.60 -13.06
N ALA A 171 16.57 -3.66 -13.44
CA ALA A 171 16.61 -3.13 -14.80
C ALA A 171 16.97 -4.21 -15.82
N GLU A 172 17.99 -5.02 -15.51
CA GLU A 172 18.39 -6.15 -16.34
C GLU A 172 17.30 -7.23 -16.44
N GLU A 173 16.63 -7.56 -15.33
CA GLU A 173 15.48 -8.49 -15.37
C GLU A 173 14.35 -7.97 -16.27
N VAL A 174 14.09 -6.66 -16.26
CA VAL A 174 13.08 -6.02 -17.14
C VAL A 174 13.51 -6.10 -18.60
N ILE A 175 14.77 -5.78 -18.93
CA ILE A 175 15.29 -5.89 -20.30
C ILE A 175 15.15 -7.33 -20.81
N LYS A 176 15.64 -8.31 -20.03
CA LYS A 176 15.54 -9.75 -20.37
C LYS A 176 14.11 -10.22 -20.55
N TYR A 177 13.15 -9.64 -19.82
CA TYR A 177 11.74 -9.97 -19.97
C TYR A 177 11.17 -9.42 -21.28
N ILE A 178 11.55 -8.20 -21.67
CA ILE A 178 11.10 -7.57 -22.91
C ILE A 178 11.71 -8.28 -24.13
N GLU A 179 12.98 -8.66 -24.08
CA GLU A 179 13.67 -9.37 -25.19
C GLU A 179 13.08 -10.75 -25.50
N LYS A 180 12.42 -11.38 -24.52
CA LYS A 180 11.81 -12.71 -24.66
C LYS A 180 10.35 -12.66 -25.10
N LYS A 181 9.81 -11.46 -25.30
CA LYS A 181 8.39 -11.22 -25.61
C LYS A 181 8.22 -10.99 -27.09
#